data_AF-A0A288Q7W7-F1
#
_entry.id   AF-A0A288Q7W7-F1
#
_cell.length_a   1.000
_cell.length_b   1.000
_cell.length_c   1.000
_cell.angle_alpha   90.00
_cell.angle_beta   90.00
_cell.angle_gamma   90.00
#
_symmetry.space_group_name_H-M   'P 1'
#
loop_
_entity.id
_entity.type
_entity.pdbx_description
1 polymer ?
#
loop_
_entity_poly.entity_id
_entity_poly.type
_entity_poly.pdbx_seq_one_letter_code
_entity_poly.pdbx_strand_id
1 'polypeptide(L)'
;MGLFNSLKKIFTGENTQPAVVVEVLQPRVIETVVTPEPIIVETLTPRPGLAVPIELPVRDAPVTAATDQEATNPSAAAEVTEVTSATNLATGLTKTRKTWSQRWNEFMANFRSVDEDFFEDLEETLIKADVGAETAFKLTEELRQEAKLENAKSRDEVSRLVVEKLVAHYQTQGIGEDASMHFAPAGPTVILFVGVNGVGKTTTIGKLAARYKGEGKKVLLAAADTFRAGATQQLQEWGKRDGVEVIAGAAKADPASVVYDGVRAAIAQQADILFVDTAGRLQNNVNLMQELEKMKRIISRELPNEPSEVLLVLDATTGQNALQQAKLFKNSTDVTGIVLTKLDGTAKGGIVLPIRNELHLPVKWVGLGEQVGDLQPFAADDFAKSLFGDLLEN
;
A
#
# COMPACT_ATOMS: atom_id res chain seq x y z
N MET A 1 29.03 73.12 -9.77
CA MET A 1 28.30 73.29 -11.06
C MET A 1 28.81 72.26 -12.05
N GLY A 2 28.08 71.16 -12.23
CA GLY A 2 28.51 70.07 -13.10
C GLY A 2 28.15 68.73 -12.47
N LEU A 3 26.92 68.27 -12.73
CA LEU A 3 26.50 66.85 -12.81
C LEU A 3 24.97 66.73 -12.98
N PHE A 4 24.20 67.81 -12.75
CA PHE A 4 22.74 67.78 -12.89
C PHE A 4 22.18 68.15 -14.29
N ASN A 5 23.04 68.50 -15.25
CA ASN A 5 22.62 68.82 -16.63
C ASN A 5 22.74 67.66 -17.63
N SER A 6 23.15 66.46 -17.19
CA SER A 6 23.26 65.29 -18.08
C SER A 6 22.10 64.29 -17.96
N LEU A 7 21.11 64.55 -17.09
CA LEU A 7 19.94 63.67 -16.91
C LEU A 7 18.63 64.22 -17.49
N LYS A 8 18.65 65.40 -18.12
CA LYS A 8 17.45 65.98 -18.78
C LYS A 8 17.44 65.87 -20.31
N LYS A 9 18.43 65.18 -20.90
CA LYS A 9 18.52 64.92 -22.36
C LYS A 9 18.16 63.48 -22.77
N ILE A 10 17.71 62.64 -21.83
CA ILE A 10 17.27 61.26 -22.11
C ILE A 10 15.73 61.15 -22.18
N PHE A 11 14.98 62.21 -21.85
CA PHE A 11 13.51 62.19 -21.84
C PHE A 11 12.81 63.09 -22.87
N THR A 12 13.52 63.54 -23.90
CA THR A 12 12.94 64.28 -25.03
C THR A 12 13.68 63.91 -26.31
N GLY A 13 13.22 62.86 -26.97
CA GLY A 13 13.75 62.40 -28.26
C GLY A 13 12.71 61.49 -28.90
N GLU A 14 12.04 62.05 -29.90
CA GLU A 14 11.03 61.43 -30.75
C GLU A 14 11.47 60.06 -31.24
N ASN A 15 10.71 59.02 -30.91
CA ASN A 15 10.93 57.69 -31.44
C ASN A 15 9.97 57.48 -32.62
N THR A 16 10.47 57.76 -33.82
CA THR A 16 9.89 57.35 -35.09
C THR A 16 9.85 55.83 -35.16
N GLN A 17 8.69 55.22 -34.86
CA GLN A 17 8.44 53.82 -35.15
C GLN A 17 8.08 53.66 -36.63
N PRO A 18 8.74 52.77 -37.40
CA PRO A 18 8.25 52.38 -38.70
C PRO A 18 6.96 51.57 -38.53
N ALA A 19 5.90 51.94 -39.25
CA ALA A 19 4.64 51.22 -39.28
C ALA A 19 4.85 49.82 -39.87
N VAL A 20 4.85 48.81 -39.01
CA VAL A 20 4.75 47.40 -39.44
C VAL A 20 3.27 47.09 -39.60
N VAL A 21 2.85 46.91 -40.85
CA VAL A 21 1.53 46.38 -41.19
C VAL A 21 1.49 44.92 -40.75
N VAL A 22 0.72 44.62 -39.71
CA VAL A 22 0.46 43.25 -39.29
C VAL A 22 -0.73 42.74 -40.10
N GLU A 23 -0.45 41.90 -41.09
CA GLU A 23 -1.48 41.14 -41.81
C GLU A 23 -2.04 40.08 -40.86
N VAL A 24 -3.27 40.28 -40.40
CA VAL A 24 -3.99 39.29 -39.57
C VAL A 24 -4.44 38.16 -40.49
N LEU A 25 -3.66 37.08 -40.55
CA LEU A 25 -4.08 35.83 -41.18
C LEU A 25 -5.18 35.19 -40.33
N GLN A 26 -6.44 35.36 -40.75
CA GLN A 26 -7.53 34.55 -40.20
C GLN A 26 -7.36 33.10 -40.68
N PRO A 27 -7.44 32.10 -39.79
CA PRO A 27 -7.48 30.71 -40.23
C PRO A 27 -8.75 30.47 -41.06
N ARG A 28 -8.57 30.06 -42.32
CA ARG A 28 -9.63 29.55 -43.19
C ARG A 28 -10.30 28.35 -42.50
N VAL A 29 -11.60 28.44 -42.27
CA VAL A 29 -12.43 27.26 -41.96
C VAL A 29 -12.44 26.38 -43.21
N ILE A 30 -11.75 25.24 -43.14
CA ILE A 30 -11.90 24.17 -44.12
C ILE A 30 -13.11 23.35 -43.65
N GLU A 31 -14.27 23.54 -44.27
CA GLU A 31 -15.39 22.62 -44.13
C GLU A 31 -15.07 21.33 -44.90
N THR A 32 -14.34 20.42 -44.28
CA THR A 32 -14.35 19.01 -44.70
C THR A 32 -15.62 18.37 -44.15
N VAL A 33 -16.65 18.31 -44.99
CA VAL A 33 -17.79 17.43 -44.80
C VAL A 33 -17.28 15.99 -44.97
N VAL A 34 -16.89 15.36 -43.86
CA VAL A 34 -16.67 13.91 -43.81
C VAL A 34 -18.02 13.29 -43.48
N THR A 35 -18.70 12.78 -44.50
CA THR A 35 -19.81 11.85 -44.31
C THR A 35 -19.25 10.57 -43.68
N PRO A 36 -19.70 10.15 -42.49
CA PRO A 36 -19.21 8.91 -41.90
C PRO A 36 -19.71 7.73 -42.72
N GLU A 37 -18.80 6.94 -43.27
CA GLU A 37 -19.12 5.61 -43.80
C GLU A 37 -19.64 4.73 -42.65
N PRO A 38 -20.67 3.91 -42.87
CA PRO A 38 -21.19 3.04 -41.84
C PRO A 38 -20.14 1.98 -41.47
N ILE A 39 -19.70 2.00 -40.22
CA ILE A 39 -18.90 0.93 -39.63
C ILE A 39 -19.81 -0.31 -39.57
N ILE A 40 -19.53 -1.30 -40.42
CA ILE A 40 -20.12 -2.62 -40.33
C ILE A 40 -19.49 -3.30 -39.11
N VAL A 41 -20.21 -3.29 -37.99
CA VAL A 41 -19.88 -4.10 -36.83
C VAL A 41 -20.31 -5.53 -37.17
N GLU A 42 -19.35 -6.40 -37.43
CA GLU A 42 -19.61 -7.84 -37.51
C GLU A 42 -20.04 -8.32 -36.12
N THR A 43 -21.36 -8.42 -35.90
CA THR A 43 -21.93 -9.03 -34.71
C THR A 43 -21.53 -10.50 -34.68
N LEU A 44 -20.49 -10.83 -33.92
CA LEU A 44 -20.19 -12.19 -33.52
C LEU A 44 -21.37 -12.70 -32.68
N THR A 45 -22.25 -13.46 -33.32
CA THR A 45 -23.28 -14.23 -32.62
C THR A 45 -22.58 -15.34 -31.83
N PRO A 46 -22.75 -15.44 -30.50
CA PRO A 46 -22.19 -16.54 -29.75
C PRO A 46 -22.84 -17.83 -30.21
N ARG A 47 -22.05 -18.72 -30.83
CA ARG A 47 -22.46 -20.11 -31.05
C ARG A 47 -22.58 -20.79 -29.69
N PRO A 48 -23.69 -21.50 -29.38
CA PRO A 48 -23.76 -22.31 -28.17
C PRO A 48 -22.75 -23.45 -28.29
N GLY A 49 -21.57 -23.27 -27.72
CA GLY A 49 -20.57 -24.31 -27.55
C GLY A 49 -20.94 -25.14 -26.33
N LEU A 50 -21.05 -26.45 -26.53
CA LEU A 50 -21.34 -27.48 -25.53
C LEU A 50 -20.57 -27.24 -24.23
N ALA A 51 -21.30 -27.11 -23.12
CA ALA A 51 -20.74 -27.18 -21.79
C ALA A 51 -20.19 -28.59 -21.57
N VAL A 52 -18.86 -28.73 -21.52
CA VAL A 52 -18.22 -29.93 -21.00
C VAL A 52 -18.24 -29.81 -19.47
N PRO A 53 -18.86 -30.74 -18.73
CA PRO A 53 -18.84 -30.70 -17.27
C PRO A 53 -17.40 -30.91 -16.77
N ILE A 54 -16.95 -30.01 -15.91
CA ILE A 54 -15.72 -30.20 -15.14
C ILE A 54 -16.09 -31.08 -13.95
N GLU A 55 -15.69 -32.36 -13.97
CA GLU A 55 -15.72 -33.22 -12.79
C GLU A 55 -14.58 -32.81 -11.84
N LEU A 56 -14.96 -32.39 -10.64
CA LEU A 56 -14.02 -32.18 -9.54
C LEU A 56 -13.68 -33.54 -8.90
N PRO A 57 -12.39 -33.83 -8.63
CA PRO A 57 -12.00 -35.11 -8.06
C PRO A 57 -12.52 -35.26 -6.62
N VAL A 58 -13.33 -36.29 -6.39
CA VAL A 58 -13.71 -36.76 -5.06
C VAL A 58 -12.48 -37.39 -4.41
N ARG A 59 -12.09 -36.90 -3.24
CA ARG A 59 -11.06 -37.53 -2.41
C ARG A 59 -11.71 -38.62 -1.56
N ASP A 60 -11.44 -39.88 -1.91
CA ASP A 60 -11.58 -41.02 -1.02
C ASP A 60 -10.40 -41.05 -0.04
N ALA A 61 -10.68 -40.88 1.25
CA ALA A 61 -9.84 -41.40 2.33
C ALA A 61 -10.68 -41.67 3.59
N PRO A 62 -10.39 -42.74 4.33
CA PRO A 62 -11.34 -43.37 5.25
C PRO A 62 -11.45 -42.65 6.59
N VAL A 63 -12.69 -42.54 7.08
CA VAL A 63 -13.02 -42.17 8.46
C VAL A 63 -12.71 -43.38 9.34
N THR A 64 -11.73 -43.25 10.23
CA THR A 64 -11.61 -44.11 11.41
C THR A 64 -12.00 -43.28 12.63
N ALA A 65 -13.10 -43.67 13.25
CA ALA A 65 -13.57 -43.14 14.51
C ALA A 65 -12.73 -43.69 15.67
N ALA A 66 -12.33 -42.82 16.58
CA ALA A 66 -11.96 -43.20 17.94
C ALA A 66 -12.46 -42.13 18.91
N THR A 67 -13.25 -42.60 19.86
CA THR A 67 -13.98 -41.92 20.92
C THR A 67 -13.10 -41.37 22.06
N ASP A 68 -13.55 -40.23 22.59
CA ASP A 68 -13.51 -39.70 23.96
C ASP A 68 -12.38 -40.08 24.92
N GLN A 69 -11.74 -39.06 25.50
CA GLN A 69 -11.74 -38.87 26.96
C GLN A 69 -11.39 -37.42 27.39
N GLU A 70 -12.10 -37.01 28.43
CA GLU A 70 -12.22 -35.72 29.09
C GLU A 70 -11.12 -35.50 30.16
N ALA A 71 -10.56 -34.29 30.31
CA ALA A 71 -10.10 -33.71 31.59
C ALA A 71 -9.52 -32.27 31.46
N THR A 72 -10.29 -31.30 31.97
CA THR A 72 -9.90 -30.17 32.85
C THR A 72 -8.48 -29.56 32.79
N ASN A 73 -8.39 -28.28 32.36
CA ASN A 73 -7.93 -27.14 33.19
C ASN A 73 -7.99 -25.80 32.41
N PRO A 74 -8.46 -24.68 33.00
CA PRO A 74 -8.41 -23.35 32.39
C PRO A 74 -7.30 -22.51 33.05
N SER A 75 -6.14 -22.39 32.40
CA SER A 75 -5.17 -21.30 32.70
C SER A 75 -4.02 -21.35 31.69
N ALA A 76 -4.15 -20.61 30.59
CA ALA A 76 -3.03 -20.20 29.71
C ALA A 76 -3.58 -19.26 28.61
N ALA A 77 -4.00 -18.05 28.96
CA ALA A 77 -4.50 -17.06 28.01
C ALA A 77 -3.63 -15.79 27.93
N ALA A 78 -2.41 -15.80 28.48
CA ALA A 78 -1.60 -14.58 28.59
C ALA A 78 -0.16 -14.65 28.03
N GLU A 79 0.33 -15.79 27.54
CA GLU A 79 1.74 -15.91 27.07
C GLU A 79 1.92 -16.29 25.59
N VAL A 80 0.86 -16.35 24.78
CA VAL A 80 0.96 -16.88 23.39
C VAL A 80 1.22 -15.80 22.33
N THR A 81 1.10 -14.51 22.65
CA THR A 81 1.00 -13.46 21.62
C THR A 81 2.33 -12.95 21.05
N GLU A 82 3.43 -12.95 21.80
CA GLU A 82 4.72 -12.40 21.32
C GLU A 82 5.59 -13.44 20.57
N VAL A 83 5.60 -14.70 21.01
CA VAL A 83 6.45 -15.73 20.38
C VAL A 83 5.87 -16.20 19.03
N THR A 84 4.55 -16.13 18.85
CA THR A 84 3.90 -16.57 17.60
C THR A 84 3.97 -15.53 16.48
N SER A 85 3.96 -14.22 16.79
CA SER A 85 4.01 -13.15 15.78
C SER A 85 5.39 -13.06 15.10
N ALA A 86 6.48 -13.10 15.87
CA ALA A 86 7.85 -13.06 15.36
C ALA A 86 8.17 -14.28 14.47
N THR A 87 7.73 -15.47 14.88
CA THR A 87 7.97 -16.72 14.14
C THR A 87 7.22 -16.74 12.80
N ASN A 88 6.01 -16.18 12.75
CA ASN A 88 5.23 -16.06 11.52
C ASN A 88 5.82 -15.02 10.56
N LEU A 89 6.35 -13.89 11.08
CA LEU A 89 7.01 -12.88 10.27
C LEU A 89 8.29 -13.40 9.60
N ALA A 90 9.16 -14.06 10.39
CA ALA A 90 10.38 -14.68 9.87
C ALA A 90 10.08 -15.72 8.79
N THR A 91 9.04 -16.55 9.00
CA THR A 91 8.60 -17.55 8.01
C THR A 91 8.10 -16.88 6.74
N GLY A 92 7.21 -15.88 6.86
CA GLY A 92 6.64 -15.15 5.73
C GLY A 92 7.67 -14.40 4.88
N LEU A 93 8.74 -13.89 5.51
CA LEU A 93 9.80 -13.13 4.82
C LEU A 93 10.94 -14.01 4.30
N THR A 94 10.85 -15.34 4.39
CA THR A 94 11.94 -16.26 4.02
C THR A 94 12.49 -16.01 2.61
N LYS A 95 11.62 -15.78 1.61
CA LYS A 95 12.08 -15.50 0.24
C LYS A 95 12.78 -14.15 0.15
N THR A 96 12.22 -13.10 0.76
CA THR A 96 12.80 -11.77 0.80
C THR A 96 14.18 -11.80 1.43
N ARG A 97 14.29 -12.43 2.61
CA ARG A 97 15.53 -12.62 3.35
C ARG A 97 16.57 -13.39 2.53
N LYS A 98 16.17 -14.50 1.88
CA LYS A 98 17.08 -15.31 1.05
C LYS A 98 17.65 -14.51 -0.12
N THR A 99 16.80 -13.80 -0.87
CA THR A 99 17.28 -13.02 -2.02
C THR A 99 18.13 -11.84 -1.59
N TRP A 100 17.75 -11.16 -0.50
CA TRP A 100 18.56 -10.09 0.06
C TRP A 100 19.93 -10.62 0.49
N SER A 101 19.97 -11.73 1.25
CA SER A 101 21.21 -12.35 1.72
C SER A 101 22.12 -12.80 0.57
N GLN A 102 21.54 -13.31 -0.52
CA GLN A 102 22.29 -13.64 -1.73
C GLN A 102 22.95 -12.41 -2.35
N ARG A 103 22.20 -11.32 -2.53
CA ARG A 103 22.73 -10.05 -3.07
C ARG A 103 23.80 -9.46 -2.18
N TRP A 104 23.60 -9.51 -0.86
CA TRP A 104 24.59 -9.07 0.11
C TRP A 104 25.86 -9.89 0.05
N ASN A 105 25.74 -11.21 -0.02
CA ASN A 105 26.89 -12.09 -0.15
C ASN A 105 27.65 -11.87 -1.47
N GLU A 106 26.94 -11.64 -2.57
CA GLU A 106 27.53 -11.28 -3.88
C GLU A 106 28.27 -9.94 -3.82
N PHE A 107 27.65 -8.91 -3.23
CA PHE A 107 28.26 -7.60 -2.98
C PHE A 107 29.54 -7.75 -2.15
N MET A 108 29.44 -8.41 -0.99
CA MET A 108 30.57 -8.58 -0.09
C MET A 108 31.63 -9.54 -0.64
N ALA A 109 31.32 -10.44 -1.58
CA ALA A 109 32.32 -11.30 -2.22
C ALA A 109 33.40 -10.51 -2.98
N ASN A 110 33.05 -9.31 -3.47
CA ASN A 110 33.98 -8.41 -4.15
C ASN A 110 34.68 -7.43 -3.20
N PHE A 111 34.41 -7.50 -1.88
CA PHE A 111 34.98 -6.60 -0.88
C PHE A 111 36.51 -6.67 -0.87
N ARG A 112 37.15 -5.51 -0.96
CA ARG A 112 38.62 -5.35 -0.86
C ARG A 112 39.00 -4.37 0.23
N SER A 113 38.34 -3.22 0.25
CA SER A 113 38.59 -2.11 1.18
C SER A 113 37.30 -1.31 1.36
N VAL A 114 37.30 -0.50 2.41
CA VAL A 114 36.22 0.47 2.71
C VAL A 114 36.60 1.79 2.05
N ASP A 115 36.35 1.89 0.75
CA ASP A 115 36.67 3.03 -0.10
C ASP A 115 35.41 3.59 -0.79
N GLU A 116 35.60 4.56 -1.69
CA GLU A 116 34.51 5.19 -2.41
C GLU A 116 33.72 4.19 -3.25
N ASP A 117 34.43 3.33 -3.99
CA ASP A 117 33.86 2.30 -4.85
C ASP A 117 32.95 1.35 -4.03
N PHE A 118 33.35 0.98 -2.81
CA PHE A 118 32.50 0.19 -1.91
C PHE A 118 31.15 0.87 -1.61
N PHE A 119 31.15 2.17 -1.32
CA PHE A 119 29.91 2.88 -1.00
C PHE A 119 29.02 3.12 -2.24
N GLU A 120 29.62 3.31 -3.42
CA GLU A 120 28.89 3.38 -4.69
C GLU A 120 28.21 2.03 -5.01
N ASP A 121 28.94 0.92 -4.87
CA ASP A 121 28.40 -0.43 -5.07
C ASP A 121 27.31 -0.78 -4.05
N LEU A 122 27.46 -0.32 -2.79
CA LEU A 122 26.45 -0.47 -1.75
C LEU A 122 25.17 0.29 -2.11
N GLU A 123 25.29 1.53 -2.59
CA GLU A 123 24.16 2.34 -3.02
C GLU A 123 23.41 1.65 -4.16
N GLU A 124 24.12 1.18 -5.19
CA GLU A 124 23.53 0.47 -6.31
C GLU A 124 22.79 -0.81 -5.85
N THR A 125 23.36 -1.53 -4.88
CA THR A 125 22.76 -2.72 -4.28
C THR A 125 21.46 -2.40 -3.55
N LEU A 126 21.42 -1.31 -2.76
CA LEU A 126 20.22 -0.84 -2.07
C LEU A 126 19.13 -0.38 -3.06
N ILE A 127 19.51 0.30 -4.14
CA ILE A 127 18.58 0.70 -5.21
C ILE A 127 17.96 -0.53 -5.87
N LYS A 128 18.79 -1.54 -6.22
CA LYS A 128 18.32 -2.82 -6.77
C LYS A 128 17.38 -3.56 -5.81
N ALA A 129 17.47 -3.31 -4.51
CA ALA A 129 16.60 -3.85 -3.47
C ALA A 129 15.29 -3.05 -3.25
N ASP A 130 14.96 -2.11 -4.13
CA ASP A 130 13.76 -1.27 -4.08
C ASP A 130 13.71 -0.31 -2.87
N VAL A 131 14.86 0.00 -2.23
CA VAL A 131 14.97 1.04 -1.18
C VAL A 131 14.76 2.45 -1.74
N GLY A 132 14.97 2.64 -3.05
CA GLY A 132 14.83 3.94 -3.73
C GLY A 132 16.11 4.78 -3.68
N ALA A 133 16.35 5.56 -4.73
CA ALA A 133 17.62 6.28 -4.91
C ALA A 133 17.89 7.32 -3.81
N GLU A 134 16.88 8.12 -3.44
CA GLU A 134 17.05 9.14 -2.40
C GLU A 134 17.37 8.53 -1.03
N THR A 135 16.65 7.46 -0.66
CA THR A 135 16.87 6.78 0.62
C THR A 135 18.19 6.01 0.61
N ALA A 136 18.55 5.36 -0.50
CA ALA A 136 19.84 4.68 -0.65
C ALA A 136 21.01 5.65 -0.50
N PHE A 137 20.99 6.79 -1.20
CA PHE A 137 22.03 7.82 -1.12
C PHE A 137 22.19 8.38 0.31
N LYS A 138 21.08 8.70 0.99
CA LYS A 138 21.14 9.18 2.39
C LYS A 138 21.77 8.13 3.31
N LEU A 139 21.35 6.87 3.19
CA LEU A 139 21.87 5.78 4.00
C LEU A 139 23.36 5.54 3.74
N THR A 140 23.81 5.52 2.49
CA THR A 140 25.23 5.29 2.16
C THR A 140 26.12 6.45 2.61
N GLU A 141 25.65 7.69 2.54
CA GLU A 141 26.40 8.85 3.02
C GLU A 141 26.54 8.85 4.55
N GLU A 142 25.47 8.51 5.28
CA GLU A 142 25.53 8.34 6.75
C GLU A 142 26.48 7.21 7.13
N LEU A 143 26.41 6.08 6.43
CA LEU A 143 27.28 4.93 6.65
C LEU A 143 28.75 5.25 6.38
N ARG A 144 29.02 6.04 5.35
CA ARG A 144 30.38 6.50 5.01
C ARG A 144 30.99 7.34 6.12
N GLN A 145 30.20 8.23 6.72
CA GLN A 145 30.65 9.05 7.83
C GLN A 145 30.91 8.20 9.07
N GLU A 146 30.02 7.29 9.40
CA GLU A 146 30.16 6.41 10.56
C GLU A 146 31.34 5.44 10.42
N ALA A 147 31.54 4.84 9.25
CA ALA A 147 32.65 3.92 9.00
C ALA A 147 34.01 4.61 9.20
N LYS A 148 34.10 5.90 8.84
CA LYS A 148 35.30 6.73 9.10
C LYS A 148 35.49 7.01 10.58
N LEU A 149 34.40 7.27 11.32
CA LEU A 149 34.44 7.54 12.77
C LEU A 149 34.82 6.30 13.57
N GLU A 150 34.24 5.14 13.26
CA GLU A 150 34.56 3.86 13.90
C GLU A 150 35.88 3.25 13.40
N ASN A 151 36.47 3.81 12.34
CA ASN A 151 37.67 3.29 11.68
C ASN A 151 37.48 1.81 11.30
N ALA A 152 36.28 1.46 10.85
CA ALA A 152 35.89 0.12 10.39
C ALA A 152 36.65 -0.22 9.11
N LYS A 153 37.37 -1.35 9.10
CA LYS A 153 38.26 -1.73 7.99
C LYS A 153 38.05 -3.15 7.50
N SER A 154 37.51 -4.01 8.37
CA SER A 154 37.22 -5.39 8.02
C SER A 154 35.81 -5.54 7.42
N ARG A 155 35.66 -6.61 6.65
CA ARG A 155 34.38 -7.04 6.07
C ARG A 155 33.28 -7.14 7.14
N ASP A 156 33.61 -7.70 8.29
CA ASP A 156 32.66 -8.00 9.36
C ASP A 156 32.24 -6.74 10.11
N GLU A 157 33.19 -5.84 10.40
CA GLU A 157 32.91 -4.54 11.01
C GLU A 157 31.97 -3.70 10.15
N VAL A 158 32.22 -3.63 8.84
CA VAL A 158 31.38 -2.86 7.92
C VAL A 158 30.02 -3.52 7.73
N SER A 159 29.96 -4.85 7.66
CA SER A 159 28.69 -5.56 7.56
C SER A 159 27.80 -5.29 8.77
N ARG A 160 28.37 -5.40 9.96
CA ARG A 160 27.69 -5.07 11.21
C ARG A 160 27.19 -3.63 11.20
N LEU A 161 28.05 -2.69 10.82
CA LEU A 161 27.71 -1.27 10.75
C LEU A 161 26.54 -0.98 9.79
N VAL A 162 26.56 -1.58 8.60
CA VAL A 162 25.48 -1.44 7.60
C VAL A 162 24.16 -1.94 8.16
N VAL A 163 24.14 -3.12 8.76
CA VAL A 163 22.92 -3.69 9.35
C VAL A 163 22.42 -2.84 10.52
N GLU A 164 23.32 -2.46 11.45
CA GLU A 164 22.98 -1.63 12.60
C GLU A 164 22.35 -0.30 12.15
N LYS A 165 22.90 0.36 11.12
CA LYS A 165 22.32 1.61 10.59
C LYS A 165 21.01 1.40 9.85
N LEU A 166 20.86 0.32 9.08
CA LEU A 166 19.59 0.03 8.43
C LEU A 166 18.48 -0.20 9.47
N VAL A 167 18.76 -0.97 10.51
CA VAL A 167 17.81 -1.19 11.63
C VAL A 167 17.54 0.11 12.37
N ALA A 168 18.56 0.89 12.70
CA ALA A 168 18.40 2.18 13.34
C ALA A 168 17.54 3.13 12.50
N HIS A 169 17.73 3.16 11.17
CA HIS A 169 16.91 3.96 10.28
C HIS A 169 15.45 3.47 10.23
N TYR A 170 15.21 2.16 10.25
CA TYR A 170 13.85 1.61 10.40
C TYR A 170 13.18 2.04 11.72
N GLN A 171 13.96 2.19 12.79
CA GLN A 171 13.48 2.62 14.10
C GLN A 171 13.22 4.13 14.16
N THR A 172 14.17 4.93 13.69
CA THR A 172 14.11 6.39 13.75
C THR A 172 13.04 6.97 12.83
N GLN A 173 12.84 6.39 11.64
CA GLN A 173 11.81 6.80 10.68
C GLN A 173 10.37 6.40 11.12
N GLY A 174 10.19 6.01 12.38
CA GLY A 174 8.89 5.77 13.01
C GLY A 174 8.64 6.53 14.29
N ILE A 175 9.60 7.35 14.74
CA ILE A 175 9.48 8.04 16.02
C ILE A 175 8.36 9.07 15.90
N GLY A 176 7.25 8.82 16.60
CA GLY A 176 6.04 9.65 16.57
C GLY A 176 4.98 9.18 15.58
N GLU A 177 5.23 8.12 14.81
CA GLU A 177 4.20 7.46 13.99
C GLU A 177 3.39 6.49 14.84
N ASP A 178 2.07 6.63 14.82
CA ASP A 178 1.17 5.67 15.47
C ASP A 178 0.79 4.56 14.49
N ALA A 179 1.47 3.41 14.62
CA ALA A 179 1.20 2.21 13.84
C ALA A 179 -0.01 1.41 14.36
N SER A 180 -0.60 1.81 15.50
CA SER A 180 -1.79 1.14 16.03
C SER A 180 -3.04 1.47 15.22
N MET A 181 -4.04 0.60 15.32
CA MET A 181 -5.36 0.86 14.75
C MET A 181 -6.15 1.81 15.66
N HIS A 182 -6.71 2.86 15.08
CA HIS A 182 -7.58 3.81 15.75
C HIS A 182 -9.02 3.34 15.69
N PHE A 183 -9.68 3.32 16.86
CA PHE A 183 -11.07 2.91 17.01
C PHE A 183 -11.89 4.00 17.69
N ALA A 184 -13.15 4.11 17.27
CA ALA A 184 -14.13 4.98 17.91
C ALA A 184 -14.38 4.53 19.36
N PRO A 185 -14.39 5.44 20.36
CA PRO A 185 -14.59 5.06 21.76
C PRO A 185 -15.91 4.33 22.06
N ALA A 186 -16.97 4.64 21.29
CA ALA A 186 -18.31 4.11 21.50
C ALA A 186 -18.88 3.35 20.27
N GLY A 187 -18.09 3.21 19.20
CA GLY A 187 -18.53 2.60 17.94
C GLY A 187 -19.69 3.33 17.23
N PRO A 188 -20.00 2.92 15.98
CA PRO A 188 -19.20 2.04 15.15
C PRO A 188 -17.93 2.74 14.65
N THR A 189 -16.80 2.03 14.63
CA THR A 189 -15.57 2.48 13.95
C THR A 189 -15.70 2.23 12.46
N VAL A 190 -15.47 3.22 11.61
CA VAL A 190 -15.49 3.08 10.15
C VAL A 190 -14.07 3.13 9.61
N ILE A 191 -13.71 2.09 8.87
CA ILE A 191 -12.37 1.93 8.29
C ILE A 191 -12.52 1.78 6.77
N LEU A 192 -11.97 2.76 6.03
CA LEU A 192 -12.06 2.85 4.58
C LEU A 192 -10.79 2.27 3.94
N PHE A 193 -10.93 1.32 3.03
CA PHE A 193 -9.79 0.73 2.31
C PHE A 193 -9.67 1.28 0.92
N VAL A 194 -8.52 1.87 0.62
CA VAL A 194 -8.22 2.48 -0.68
C VAL A 194 -6.97 1.86 -1.28
N GLY A 195 -6.74 2.08 -2.57
CA GLY A 195 -5.61 1.51 -3.31
C GLY A 195 -6.02 0.93 -4.65
N VAL A 196 -5.06 0.54 -5.47
CA VAL A 196 -5.34 0.14 -6.86
C VAL A 196 -5.91 -1.28 -6.96
N ASN A 197 -6.39 -1.67 -8.12
CA ASN A 197 -6.91 -3.03 -8.34
C ASN A 197 -5.79 -4.07 -8.22
N GLY A 198 -6.10 -5.23 -7.63
CA GLY A 198 -5.16 -6.36 -7.55
C GLY A 198 -4.14 -6.31 -6.41
N VAL A 199 -4.09 -5.22 -5.63
CA VAL A 199 -3.19 -5.08 -4.47
C VAL A 199 -3.65 -5.82 -3.21
N GLY A 200 -4.81 -6.49 -3.26
CA GLY A 200 -5.30 -7.28 -2.12
C GLY A 200 -6.21 -6.55 -1.12
N LYS A 201 -6.90 -5.46 -1.52
CA LYS A 201 -7.89 -4.76 -0.67
C LYS A 201 -8.97 -5.67 -0.10
N THR A 202 -9.77 -6.28 -0.96
CA THR A 202 -10.87 -7.17 -0.59
C THR A 202 -10.39 -8.34 0.28
N THR A 203 -9.24 -8.93 -0.06
CA THR A 203 -8.61 -9.98 0.75
C THR A 203 -8.21 -9.46 2.14
N THR A 204 -7.57 -8.30 2.23
CA THR A 204 -7.19 -7.66 3.50
C THR A 204 -8.41 -7.41 4.38
N ILE A 205 -9.48 -6.87 3.80
CA ILE A 205 -10.75 -6.61 4.50
C ILE A 205 -11.31 -7.91 5.07
N GLY A 206 -11.36 -8.97 4.28
CA GLY A 206 -11.83 -10.27 4.72
C GLY A 206 -11.00 -10.84 5.89
N LYS A 207 -9.67 -10.72 5.83
CA LYS A 207 -8.78 -11.17 6.92
C LYS A 207 -8.98 -10.36 8.21
N LEU A 208 -9.11 -9.03 8.11
CA LEU A 208 -9.39 -8.19 9.28
C LEU A 208 -10.78 -8.47 9.86
N ALA A 209 -11.78 -8.70 9.00
CA ALA A 209 -13.12 -9.07 9.44
C ALA A 209 -13.14 -10.37 10.22
N ALA A 210 -12.48 -11.41 9.70
CA ALA A 210 -12.30 -12.67 10.40
C ALA A 210 -11.57 -12.50 11.74
N ARG A 211 -10.49 -11.71 11.75
CA ARG A 211 -9.70 -11.43 12.96
C ARG A 211 -10.54 -10.76 14.05
N TYR A 212 -11.12 -9.60 13.78
CA TYR A 212 -11.87 -8.86 14.80
C TYR A 212 -13.15 -9.57 15.22
N LYS A 213 -13.78 -10.34 14.32
CA LYS A 213 -14.87 -11.22 14.73
C LYS A 213 -14.38 -12.32 15.70
N GLY A 214 -13.22 -12.91 15.44
CA GLY A 214 -12.58 -13.87 16.35
C GLY A 214 -12.23 -13.25 17.71
N GLU A 215 -11.94 -11.96 17.74
CA GLU A 215 -11.76 -11.16 18.97
C GLU A 215 -13.10 -10.75 19.64
N GLY A 216 -14.24 -11.23 19.13
CA GLY A 216 -15.57 -11.00 19.70
C GLY A 216 -16.26 -9.70 19.25
N LYS A 217 -15.68 -8.95 18.30
CA LYS A 217 -16.29 -7.72 17.77
C LYS A 217 -17.42 -8.03 16.79
N LYS A 218 -18.48 -7.21 16.83
CA LYS A 218 -19.53 -7.19 15.82
C LYS A 218 -19.05 -6.40 14.61
N VAL A 219 -18.70 -7.11 13.55
CA VAL A 219 -18.17 -6.55 12.30
C VAL A 219 -19.26 -6.53 11.22
N LEU A 220 -19.27 -5.47 10.42
CA LEU A 220 -20.02 -5.34 9.16
C LEU A 220 -19.08 -4.98 8.03
N LEU A 221 -19.45 -5.35 6.80
CA LEU A 221 -18.73 -5.04 5.57
C LEU A 221 -19.61 -4.23 4.62
N ALA A 222 -19.05 -3.26 3.91
CA ALA A 222 -19.72 -2.54 2.83
C ALA A 222 -18.96 -2.75 1.51
N ALA A 223 -19.65 -3.31 0.50
CA ALA A 223 -19.10 -3.63 -0.81
C ALA A 223 -19.22 -2.44 -1.79
N ALA A 224 -18.44 -1.38 -1.56
CA ALA A 224 -18.48 -0.16 -2.36
C ALA A 224 -17.63 -0.23 -3.67
N ASP A 225 -16.89 -1.31 -3.96
CA ASP A 225 -16.35 -1.59 -5.31
C ASP A 225 -17.48 -2.07 -6.27
N THR A 226 -18.45 -1.21 -6.53
CA THR A 226 -19.66 -1.55 -7.31
C THR A 226 -19.41 -1.71 -8.81
N PHE A 227 -18.24 -1.28 -9.29
CA PHE A 227 -17.84 -1.37 -10.69
C PHE A 227 -17.35 -2.77 -11.06
N ARG A 228 -16.83 -3.53 -10.10
CA ARG A 228 -16.32 -4.89 -10.32
C ARG A 228 -17.30 -5.88 -9.69
N ALA A 229 -18.18 -6.45 -10.50
CA ALA A 229 -19.15 -7.45 -10.03
C ALA A 229 -18.50 -8.59 -9.22
N GLY A 230 -17.31 -9.04 -9.64
CA GLY A 230 -16.54 -10.07 -8.93
C GLY A 230 -15.97 -9.61 -7.58
N ALA A 231 -15.73 -8.32 -7.35
CA ALA A 231 -15.23 -7.81 -6.07
C ALA A 231 -16.33 -7.89 -4.99
N THR A 232 -17.56 -7.49 -5.32
CA THR A 232 -18.71 -7.65 -4.43
C THR A 232 -18.95 -9.12 -4.07
N GLN A 233 -18.94 -10.02 -5.06
CA GLN A 233 -19.10 -11.45 -4.82
C GLN A 233 -17.98 -12.02 -3.94
N GLN A 234 -16.73 -11.64 -4.21
CA GLN A 234 -15.60 -12.04 -3.40
C GLN A 234 -15.77 -11.59 -1.94
N LEU A 235 -16.16 -10.34 -1.70
CA LEU A 235 -16.39 -9.84 -0.33
C LEU A 235 -17.56 -10.56 0.36
N GLN A 236 -18.62 -10.88 -0.39
CA GLN A 236 -19.75 -11.68 0.10
C GLN A 236 -19.33 -13.12 0.47
N GLU A 237 -18.42 -13.73 -0.27
CA GLU A 237 -17.88 -15.05 0.07
C GLU A 237 -17.05 -15.01 1.36
N TRP A 238 -16.22 -13.97 1.56
CA TRP A 238 -15.52 -13.74 2.83
C TRP A 238 -16.51 -13.56 3.98
N GLY A 239 -17.53 -12.71 3.79
CA GLY A 239 -18.59 -12.48 4.77
C GLY A 239 -19.34 -13.77 5.13
N LYS A 240 -19.74 -14.56 4.12
CA LYS A 240 -20.44 -15.83 4.33
C LYS A 240 -19.56 -16.84 5.07
N ARG A 241 -18.29 -16.97 4.70
CA ARG A 241 -17.34 -17.90 5.33
C ARG A 241 -17.18 -17.62 6.82
N ASP A 242 -17.05 -16.35 7.16
CA ASP A 242 -16.76 -15.93 8.53
C ASP A 242 -18.05 -15.50 9.27
N GLY A 243 -19.23 -15.61 8.66
CA GLY A 243 -20.52 -15.19 9.23
C GLY A 243 -20.59 -13.69 9.56
N VAL A 244 -19.99 -12.84 8.72
CA VAL A 244 -20.00 -11.38 8.79
C VAL A 244 -20.96 -10.87 7.72
N GLU A 245 -21.88 -9.98 8.09
CA GLU A 245 -22.85 -9.41 7.15
C GLU A 245 -22.18 -8.42 6.18
N VAL A 246 -22.58 -8.49 4.91
CA VAL A 246 -22.05 -7.66 3.82
C VAL A 246 -23.18 -6.85 3.21
N ILE A 247 -23.09 -5.53 3.36
CA ILE A 247 -24.00 -4.56 2.75
C ILE A 247 -23.52 -4.29 1.32
N ALA A 248 -24.39 -4.58 0.36
CA ALA A 248 -24.10 -4.41 -1.07
C ALA A 248 -25.30 -3.80 -1.78
N GLY A 249 -25.03 -2.88 -2.71
CA GLY A 249 -26.03 -2.35 -3.63
C GLY A 249 -26.21 -3.23 -4.87
N ALA A 250 -27.09 -2.79 -5.78
CA ALA A 250 -27.17 -3.39 -7.11
C ALA A 250 -25.85 -3.23 -7.88
N ALA A 251 -25.59 -4.08 -8.87
CA ALA A 251 -24.41 -3.94 -9.72
C ALA A 251 -24.39 -2.56 -10.40
N LYS A 252 -23.24 -1.87 -10.36
CA LYS A 252 -23.07 -0.46 -10.82
C LYS A 252 -23.89 0.57 -10.03
N ALA A 253 -24.35 0.25 -8.82
CA ALA A 253 -24.90 1.26 -7.91
C ALA A 253 -23.83 2.32 -7.59
N ASP A 254 -24.27 3.51 -7.20
CA ASP A 254 -23.37 4.55 -6.68
C ASP A 254 -22.64 4.03 -5.43
N PRO A 255 -21.31 3.90 -5.44
CA PRO A 255 -20.51 3.45 -4.30
C PRO A 255 -20.84 4.20 -3.00
N ALA A 256 -21.07 5.51 -3.11
CA ALA A 256 -21.40 6.38 -1.99
C ALA A 256 -22.75 6.01 -1.33
N SER A 257 -23.71 5.49 -2.10
CA SER A 257 -24.98 4.99 -1.56
C SER A 257 -24.78 3.70 -0.77
N VAL A 258 -23.92 2.79 -1.25
CA VAL A 258 -23.59 1.56 -0.51
C VAL A 258 -22.89 1.88 0.82
N VAL A 259 -22.01 2.89 0.83
CA VAL A 259 -21.39 3.38 2.07
C VAL A 259 -22.43 3.97 3.03
N TYR A 260 -23.36 4.77 2.53
CA TYR A 260 -24.46 5.31 3.34
C TYR A 260 -25.27 4.18 3.99
N ASP A 261 -25.70 3.19 3.21
CA ASP A 261 -26.46 2.05 3.72
C ASP A 261 -25.66 1.24 4.74
N GLY A 262 -24.35 1.05 4.48
CA GLY A 262 -23.41 0.39 5.40
C GLY A 262 -23.32 1.10 6.75
N VAL A 263 -23.18 2.43 6.74
CA VAL A 263 -23.13 3.25 7.97
C VAL A 263 -24.46 3.18 8.72
N ARG A 264 -25.60 3.30 8.03
CA ARG A 264 -26.92 3.18 8.64
C ARG A 264 -27.14 1.80 9.28
N ALA A 265 -26.70 0.74 8.61
CA ALA A 265 -26.75 -0.62 9.15
C ALA A 265 -25.86 -0.76 10.39
N ALA A 266 -24.63 -0.25 10.36
CA ALA A 266 -23.71 -0.29 11.49
C ALA A 266 -24.28 0.40 12.74
N ILE A 267 -24.91 1.57 12.55
CA ILE A 267 -25.60 2.29 13.63
C ILE A 267 -26.80 1.48 14.15
N ALA A 268 -27.69 1.04 13.25
CA ALA A 268 -28.92 0.34 13.63
C ALA A 268 -28.65 -0.97 14.36
N GLN A 269 -27.56 -1.64 13.97
CA GLN A 269 -27.15 -2.91 14.55
C GLN A 269 -26.19 -2.76 15.74
N GLN A 270 -25.79 -1.54 16.12
CA GLN A 270 -24.78 -1.29 17.15
C GLN A 270 -23.51 -2.14 16.90
N ALA A 271 -23.02 -2.12 15.66
CA ALA A 271 -21.78 -2.81 15.32
C ALA A 271 -20.57 -2.08 15.92
N ASP A 272 -19.51 -2.83 16.19
CA ASP A 272 -18.26 -2.27 16.66
C ASP A 272 -17.45 -1.66 15.50
N ILE A 273 -17.46 -2.34 14.34
CA ILE A 273 -16.60 -2.01 13.19
C ILE A 273 -17.38 -2.15 11.88
N LEU A 274 -17.23 -1.17 10.99
CA LEU A 274 -17.63 -1.21 9.59
C LEU A 274 -16.39 -1.09 8.70
N PHE A 275 -16.11 -2.13 7.91
CA PHE A 275 -15.08 -2.08 6.88
C PHE A 275 -15.69 -1.75 5.51
N VAL A 276 -15.09 -0.81 4.80
CA VAL A 276 -15.59 -0.34 3.49
C VAL A 276 -14.58 -0.68 2.39
N ASP A 277 -14.97 -1.54 1.44
CA ASP A 277 -14.16 -1.88 0.25
C ASP A 277 -14.45 -0.90 -0.89
N THR A 278 -13.45 -0.19 -1.39
CA THR A 278 -13.64 0.80 -2.48
C THR A 278 -13.09 0.31 -3.82
N ALA A 279 -13.50 0.97 -4.90
CA ALA A 279 -12.89 0.78 -6.21
C ALA A 279 -11.39 1.17 -6.22
N GLY A 280 -10.61 0.58 -7.14
CA GLY A 280 -9.16 0.82 -7.26
C GLY A 280 -8.66 1.22 -8.64
N ARG A 281 -9.41 2.03 -9.39
CA ARG A 281 -9.08 2.41 -10.77
C ARG A 281 -8.19 3.67 -10.82
N LEU A 282 -6.87 3.51 -10.73
CA LEU A 282 -5.91 4.63 -10.68
C LEU A 282 -5.82 5.45 -11.98
N GLN A 283 -6.06 4.83 -13.14
CA GLN A 283 -5.96 5.46 -14.46
C GLN A 283 -6.93 6.65 -14.64
N ASN A 284 -8.00 6.72 -13.84
CA ASN A 284 -8.94 7.84 -13.74
C ASN A 284 -8.85 8.48 -12.35
N ASN A 285 -7.64 8.82 -11.91
CA ASN A 285 -7.34 9.31 -10.57
C ASN A 285 -8.31 10.42 -10.10
N VAL A 286 -8.61 11.43 -10.92
CA VAL A 286 -9.51 12.54 -10.54
C VAL A 286 -10.90 12.05 -10.12
N ASN A 287 -11.51 11.15 -10.90
CA ASN A 287 -12.85 10.64 -10.59
C ASN A 287 -12.81 9.74 -9.35
N LEU A 288 -11.77 8.92 -9.20
CA LEU A 288 -11.59 8.08 -8.01
C LEU A 288 -11.46 8.93 -6.75
N MET A 289 -10.67 10.01 -6.76
CA MET A 289 -10.49 10.87 -5.60
C MET A 289 -11.79 11.60 -5.23
N GLN A 290 -12.54 12.10 -6.21
CA GLN A 290 -13.86 12.71 -5.97
C GLN A 290 -14.85 11.73 -5.34
N GLU A 291 -14.81 10.46 -5.76
CA GLU A 291 -15.65 9.40 -5.20
C GLU A 291 -15.27 9.11 -3.75
N LEU A 292 -13.97 9.00 -3.44
CA LEU A 292 -13.48 8.80 -2.07
C LEU A 292 -13.84 9.98 -1.16
N GLU A 293 -13.67 11.22 -1.62
CA GLU A 293 -14.09 12.41 -0.88
C GLU A 293 -15.59 12.39 -0.60
N LYS A 294 -16.41 12.01 -1.59
CA LYS A 294 -17.87 11.89 -1.43
C LYS A 294 -18.21 10.85 -0.37
N MET A 295 -17.54 9.69 -0.36
CA MET A 295 -17.74 8.66 0.67
C MET A 295 -17.37 9.19 2.06
N LYS A 296 -16.21 9.83 2.22
CA LYS A 296 -15.79 10.42 3.51
C LYS A 296 -16.80 11.43 4.01
N ARG A 297 -17.29 12.35 3.16
CA ARG A 297 -18.31 13.34 3.54
C ARG A 297 -19.61 12.69 4.03
N ILE A 298 -20.03 11.59 3.42
CA ILE A 298 -21.22 10.84 3.87
C ILE A 298 -20.96 10.20 5.23
N ILE A 299 -19.82 9.52 5.40
CA ILE A 299 -19.45 8.90 6.67
C ILE A 299 -19.43 9.95 7.79
N SER A 300 -18.71 11.06 7.60
CA SER A 300 -18.59 12.11 8.62
C SER A 300 -19.91 12.82 8.93
N ARG A 301 -20.86 12.85 7.99
CA ARG A 301 -22.19 13.45 8.21
C ARG A 301 -23.06 12.58 9.11
N GLU A 302 -23.02 11.26 8.91
CA GLU A 302 -23.82 10.31 9.71
C GLU A 302 -23.15 9.97 11.05
N LEU A 303 -21.81 9.95 11.08
CA LEU A 303 -20.97 9.65 12.23
C LEU A 303 -19.88 10.73 12.37
N PRO A 304 -20.09 11.73 13.24
CA PRO A 304 -19.08 12.74 13.51
C PRO A 304 -17.75 12.09 13.95
N ASN A 305 -16.63 12.55 13.40
CA ASN A 305 -15.27 12.04 13.59
C ASN A 305 -14.90 10.72 12.87
N GLU A 306 -15.78 10.19 12.02
CA GLU A 306 -15.47 9.04 11.16
C GLU A 306 -15.17 9.45 9.70
N PRO A 307 -14.39 8.68 8.92
CA PRO A 307 -13.76 7.40 9.28
C PRO A 307 -12.54 7.56 10.20
N SER A 308 -12.42 6.70 11.21
CA SER A 308 -11.27 6.61 12.11
C SER A 308 -9.99 6.26 11.35
N GLU A 309 -10.10 5.45 10.29
CA GLU A 309 -8.96 5.06 9.45
C GLU A 309 -9.30 5.12 7.96
N VAL A 310 -8.32 5.59 7.18
CA VAL A 310 -8.26 5.39 5.73
C VAL A 310 -6.98 4.63 5.42
N LEU A 311 -7.12 3.32 5.21
CA LEU A 311 -5.99 2.42 4.99
C LEU A 311 -5.71 2.26 3.49
N LEU A 312 -4.51 2.66 3.09
CA LEU A 312 -4.01 2.45 1.73
C LEU A 312 -3.36 1.07 1.62
N VAL A 313 -3.92 0.21 0.79
CA VAL A 313 -3.38 -1.12 0.51
C VAL A 313 -2.45 -1.05 -0.70
N LEU A 314 -1.22 -1.53 -0.54
CA LEU A 314 -0.17 -1.54 -1.56
C LEU A 314 0.39 -2.94 -1.75
N ASP A 315 0.80 -3.25 -2.98
CA ASP A 315 1.44 -4.50 -3.34
C ASP A 315 2.96 -4.38 -3.27
N ALA A 316 3.58 -5.08 -2.32
CA ALA A 316 5.03 -5.04 -2.12
C ALA A 316 5.84 -5.59 -3.31
N THR A 317 5.23 -6.41 -4.19
CA THR A 317 5.89 -6.92 -5.41
C THR A 317 6.15 -5.81 -6.43
N THR A 318 5.42 -4.70 -6.34
CA THR A 318 5.49 -3.60 -7.32
C THR A 318 6.63 -2.62 -7.05
N GLY A 319 7.32 -2.72 -5.91
CA GLY A 319 8.49 -1.90 -5.58
C GLY A 319 8.19 -0.41 -5.66
N GLN A 320 9.03 0.36 -6.35
CA GLN A 320 8.87 1.81 -6.52
C GLN A 320 7.52 2.27 -7.09
N ASN A 321 6.79 1.42 -7.82
CA ASN A 321 5.43 1.75 -8.27
C ASN A 321 4.46 1.91 -7.08
N ALA A 322 4.62 1.14 -6.00
CA ALA A 322 3.84 1.28 -4.78
C ALA A 322 4.09 2.64 -4.11
N LEU A 323 5.35 3.09 -4.09
CA LEU A 323 5.71 4.40 -3.53
C LEU A 323 5.06 5.55 -4.31
N GLN A 324 5.10 5.50 -5.64
CA GLN A 324 4.45 6.50 -6.49
C GLN A 324 2.91 6.51 -6.29
N GLN A 325 2.29 5.35 -6.15
CA GLN A 325 0.87 5.25 -5.82
C GLN A 325 0.58 5.87 -4.45
N ALA A 326 1.39 5.56 -3.45
CA ALA A 326 1.23 6.12 -2.11
C ALA A 326 1.37 7.64 -2.08
N LYS A 327 2.30 8.23 -2.85
CA LYS A 327 2.38 9.69 -3.06
C LYS A 327 1.08 10.26 -3.61
N LEU A 328 0.51 9.62 -4.63
CA LEU A 328 -0.73 10.10 -5.26
C LEU A 328 -1.92 10.06 -4.30
N PHE A 329 -2.09 8.96 -3.55
CA PHE A 329 -3.17 8.83 -2.58
C PHE A 329 -2.97 9.76 -1.38
N LYS A 330 -1.75 9.89 -0.84
CA LYS A 330 -1.45 10.81 0.27
C LYS A 330 -1.81 12.26 -0.05
N ASN A 331 -1.50 12.71 -1.27
CA ASN A 331 -1.77 14.09 -1.69
C ASN A 331 -3.26 14.37 -1.94
N SER A 332 -4.07 13.33 -2.13
CA SER A 332 -5.44 13.46 -2.62
C SER A 332 -6.48 12.92 -1.63
N THR A 333 -6.05 12.25 -0.57
CA THR A 333 -6.91 11.62 0.43
C THR A 333 -6.16 11.63 1.75
N ASP A 334 -6.84 11.91 2.86
CA ASP A 334 -6.23 11.80 4.19
C ASP A 334 -6.09 10.32 4.57
N VAL A 335 -5.10 9.67 3.98
CA VAL A 335 -4.65 8.31 4.32
C VAL A 335 -4.00 8.35 5.70
N THR A 336 -4.45 7.47 6.59
CA THR A 336 -4.00 7.40 7.99
C THR A 336 -2.99 6.28 8.22
N GLY A 337 -2.93 5.29 7.33
CA GLY A 337 -2.00 4.18 7.44
C GLY A 337 -1.92 3.32 6.19
N ILE A 338 -0.94 2.42 6.16
CA ILE A 338 -0.65 1.55 5.03
C ILE A 338 -0.81 0.09 5.41
N VAL A 339 -1.33 -0.70 4.47
CA VAL A 339 -1.26 -2.17 4.48
C VAL A 339 -0.38 -2.62 3.32
N LEU A 340 0.71 -3.32 3.60
CA LEU A 340 1.60 -3.88 2.58
C LEU A 340 1.31 -5.36 2.38
N THR A 341 0.89 -5.76 1.19
CA THR A 341 0.54 -7.16 0.89
C THR A 341 1.62 -7.84 0.05
N LYS A 342 1.52 -9.18 -0.04
CA LYS A 342 2.34 -10.04 -0.90
C LYS A 342 3.84 -9.99 -0.60
N LEU A 343 4.20 -9.73 0.66
CA LEU A 343 5.60 -9.71 1.09
C LEU A 343 6.26 -11.09 0.99
N ASP A 344 5.47 -12.17 1.10
CA ASP A 344 5.89 -13.57 0.90
C ASP A 344 6.24 -13.93 -0.55
N GLY A 345 5.76 -13.12 -1.49
CA GLY A 345 5.97 -13.31 -2.92
C GLY A 345 7.20 -12.61 -3.48
N THR A 346 7.88 -11.75 -2.71
CA THR A 346 8.80 -10.76 -3.28
C THR A 346 10.15 -10.67 -2.59
N ALA A 347 11.19 -10.37 -3.37
CA ALA A 347 12.50 -9.94 -2.90
C ALA A 347 12.58 -8.43 -2.59
N LYS A 348 11.49 -7.70 -2.84
CA LYS A 348 11.42 -6.23 -2.83
C LYS A 348 10.90 -5.67 -1.50
N GLY A 349 11.22 -6.34 -0.39
CA GLY A 349 10.82 -5.90 0.95
C GLY A 349 11.45 -4.56 1.37
N GLY A 350 12.44 -4.05 0.63
CA GLY A 350 13.05 -2.75 0.87
C GLY A 350 12.10 -1.57 0.72
N ILE A 351 10.94 -1.75 0.07
CA ILE A 351 9.95 -0.69 -0.19
C ILE A 351 9.34 -0.07 1.08
N VAL A 352 9.43 -0.76 2.22
CA VAL A 352 8.94 -0.24 3.51
C VAL A 352 9.72 1.01 3.94
N LEU A 353 11.05 1.03 3.71
CA LEU A 353 11.93 2.16 4.04
C LEU A 353 11.52 3.46 3.34
N PRO A 354 11.49 3.53 2.00
CA PRO A 354 11.17 4.78 1.31
C PRO A 354 9.74 5.23 1.56
N ILE A 355 8.78 4.30 1.78
CA ILE A 355 7.41 4.67 2.16
C ILE A 355 7.42 5.47 3.47
N ARG A 356 8.14 5.00 4.49
CA ARG A 356 8.18 5.67 5.79
C ARG A 356 9.03 6.95 5.75
N ASN A 357 10.19 6.89 5.10
CA ASN A 357 11.12 8.00 4.97
C ASN A 357 10.53 9.19 4.16
N GLU A 358 9.85 8.91 3.06
CA GLU A 358 9.36 9.96 2.16
C GLU A 358 7.92 10.37 2.46
N LEU A 359 7.09 9.44 2.96
CA LEU A 359 5.66 9.69 3.14
C LEU A 359 5.27 9.85 4.60
N HIS A 360 6.09 9.49 5.58
CA HIS A 360 5.73 9.58 7.01
C HIS A 360 4.33 9.00 7.29
N LEU A 361 4.03 7.87 6.65
CA LEU A 361 2.78 7.15 6.80
C LEU A 361 3.07 5.83 7.53
N PRO A 362 2.41 5.56 8.66
CA PRO A 362 2.64 4.34 9.39
C PRO A 362 2.18 3.14 8.57
N VAL A 363 3.07 2.16 8.40
CA VAL A 363 2.65 0.82 7.98
C VAL A 363 2.02 0.16 9.20
N LYS A 364 0.74 -0.18 9.11
CA LYS A 364 -0.03 -0.79 10.22
C LYS A 364 -0.09 -2.31 10.11
N TRP A 365 -0.13 -2.82 8.87
CA TRP A 365 -0.28 -4.25 8.60
C TRP A 365 0.62 -4.73 7.46
N VAL A 366 1.07 -5.98 7.57
CA VAL A 366 1.81 -6.70 6.53
C VAL A 366 1.11 -8.03 6.20
N GLY A 367 0.94 -8.30 4.91
CA GLY A 367 0.38 -9.52 4.37
C GLY A 367 1.49 -10.45 3.87
N LEU A 368 1.56 -11.64 4.47
CA LEU A 368 2.61 -12.65 4.30
C LEU A 368 2.09 -13.95 3.65
N GLY A 369 0.95 -13.88 2.97
CA GLY A 369 0.30 -15.05 2.37
C GLY A 369 -1.20 -14.84 2.17
N GLU A 370 -1.94 -15.93 1.94
CA GLU A 370 -3.37 -15.93 1.59
C GLU A 370 -4.29 -16.28 2.77
N GLN A 371 -3.78 -16.95 3.80
CA GLN A 371 -4.57 -17.36 4.96
C GLN A 371 -4.92 -16.16 5.85
N VAL A 372 -5.94 -16.31 6.69
CA VAL A 372 -6.36 -15.27 7.65
C VAL A 372 -5.22 -14.90 8.60
N GLY A 373 -4.49 -15.91 9.09
CA GLY A 373 -3.33 -15.73 9.96
C GLY A 373 -2.13 -15.06 9.29
N ASP A 374 -2.11 -14.92 7.97
CA ASP A 374 -0.98 -14.33 7.25
C ASP A 374 -1.02 -12.80 7.21
N LEU A 375 -2.05 -12.17 7.80
CA LEU A 375 -2.07 -10.71 8.01
C LEU A 375 -1.59 -10.40 9.44
N GLN A 376 -0.42 -9.79 9.54
CA GLN A 376 0.25 -9.51 10.81
C GLN A 376 0.33 -7.99 11.04
N PRO A 377 0.20 -7.53 12.30
CA PRO A 377 0.53 -6.16 12.66
C PRO A 377 1.99 -5.87 12.27
N PHE A 378 2.26 -4.66 11.78
CA PHE A 378 3.62 -4.27 11.44
C PHE A 378 4.38 -3.83 12.69
N ALA A 379 5.50 -4.49 12.96
CA ALA A 379 6.49 -4.07 13.94
C ALA A 379 7.81 -3.82 13.20
N ALA A 380 8.26 -2.56 13.21
CA ALA A 380 9.47 -2.15 12.47
C ALA A 380 10.71 -2.92 12.93
N ASP A 381 10.85 -3.11 14.24
CA ASP A 381 11.97 -3.84 14.86
C ASP A 381 12.00 -5.30 14.41
N ASP A 382 10.87 -5.99 14.51
CA ASP A 382 10.78 -7.41 14.15
C ASP A 382 10.96 -7.58 12.64
N PHE A 383 10.47 -6.64 11.85
CA PHE A 383 10.65 -6.63 10.40
C PHE A 383 12.12 -6.42 10.01
N ALA A 384 12.79 -5.43 10.58
CA ALA A 384 14.20 -5.16 10.31
C ALA A 384 15.08 -6.34 10.77
N LYS A 385 14.85 -6.87 11.98
CA LYS A 385 15.54 -8.08 12.48
C LYS A 385 15.26 -9.29 11.59
N SER A 386 14.03 -9.51 11.15
CA SER A 386 13.70 -10.64 10.28
C SER A 386 14.32 -10.51 8.88
N LEU A 387 14.55 -9.29 8.39
CA LEU A 387 15.21 -9.06 7.10
C LEU A 387 16.74 -9.16 7.19
N PHE A 388 17.34 -8.63 8.26
CA PHE A 388 18.79 -8.44 8.36
C PHE A 388 19.50 -9.28 9.44
N GLY A 389 18.77 -9.97 10.31
CA GLY A 389 19.34 -10.69 11.47
C GLY A 389 20.32 -11.78 11.09
N ASP A 390 19.99 -12.63 10.11
CA ASP A 390 20.84 -13.74 9.64
C ASP A 390 22.21 -13.31 9.08
N LEU A 391 22.38 -12.01 8.80
CA LEU A 391 23.62 -11.43 8.28
C LEU A 391 24.63 -11.11 9.37
N LEU A 392 24.13 -10.95 10.59
CA LEU A 392 24.94 -10.72 11.78
C LEU A 392 25.37 -12.04 12.43
N GLU A 393 24.74 -13.16 12.05
CA GLU A 393 24.98 -14.49 12.63
C GLU A 393 25.97 -15.35 11.85
N ASN A 394 26.52 -14.87 10.73
CA ASN A 394 27.49 -15.60 9.90
C ASN A 394 28.86 -14.94 9.83
#